data_AF-A0A3C1ULT4-F1
#
_entry.id   AF-A0A3C1ULT4-F1
#
_cell.length_a   1.000
_cell.length_b   1.000
_cell.length_c   1.000
_cell.angle_alpha   90.00
_cell.angle_beta   90.00
_cell.angle_gamma   90.00
#
_symmetry.space_group_name_H-M   'P 1'
#
loop_
_entity.id
_entity.type
_entity.pdbx_description
1 polymer ?
#
loop_
_entity_poly.entity_id
_entity_poly.type
_entity_poly.pdbx_seq_one_letter_code
_entity_poly.pdbx_strand_id
1 'polypeptide(L)'
;MFHSKTFLVILLGLITFAKSQHAFSLSGPLAPWQTAALGYAAPIPNTNFGGPMNLDEEYRWNVPTVHYGFTADFLNFFGVRGAEEIEKAIAVLNDLPEADNINIDDYPLESLRVNHRAQALGIIDIKTRALQILTTSMGLADPIRYAYTLRNRWVDNNITNYHVTMRNFDPESWDYSPFVNGTLYTYQVIDPFEGIALALNTAVDPLDQFFARTRPVSA
;
A
#
# COMPACT_ATOMS: atom_id res chain seq x y z
N MET A 1 53.92 -18.43 -21.10
CA MET A 1 52.84 -19.40 -21.39
C MET A 1 52.27 -19.90 -20.07
N PHE A 2 51.35 -19.12 -19.49
CA PHE A 2 50.44 -19.56 -18.43
C PHE A 2 49.05 -19.07 -18.79
N HIS A 3 48.24 -20.04 -19.23
CA HIS A 3 46.79 -20.14 -19.18
C HIS A 3 46.25 -19.63 -17.81
N SER A 4 45.03 -19.21 -17.54
CA SER A 4 43.73 -19.33 -18.23
C SER A 4 42.68 -18.86 -17.20
N LYS A 5 41.69 -18.08 -17.63
CA LYS A 5 40.29 -18.16 -17.14
C LYS A 5 40.04 -17.98 -15.63
N THR A 6 40.43 -16.86 -15.04
CA THR A 6 40.03 -16.53 -13.65
C THR A 6 39.55 -15.09 -13.47
N PHE A 7 39.06 -14.46 -14.53
CA PHE A 7 38.51 -13.10 -14.47
C PHE A 7 37.04 -13.00 -14.93
N LEU A 8 36.43 -14.11 -15.36
CA LEU A 8 35.07 -14.14 -15.91
C LEU A 8 34.05 -14.87 -15.02
N VAL A 9 34.38 -15.15 -13.75
CA VAL A 9 33.46 -15.80 -12.79
C VAL A 9 32.89 -14.80 -11.78
N ILE A 10 33.55 -13.66 -11.56
CA ILE A 10 33.04 -12.63 -10.63
C ILE A 10 31.90 -11.81 -11.27
N LEU A 11 31.80 -11.77 -12.61
CA LEU A 11 30.68 -11.11 -13.29
C LEU A 11 29.42 -11.99 -13.39
N LEU A 12 29.54 -13.32 -13.18
CA LEU A 12 28.38 -14.24 -13.16
C LEU A 12 27.76 -14.41 -11.77
N GLY A 13 28.43 -13.96 -10.70
CA GLY A 13 27.92 -13.96 -9.32
C GLY A 13 26.98 -12.79 -9.01
N LEU A 14 26.75 -11.90 -9.97
CA LEU A 14 25.82 -10.77 -9.91
C LEU A 14 24.56 -11.03 -10.75
N ILE A 15 24.19 -12.30 -10.94
CA ILE A 15 22.78 -12.65 -11.06
C ILE A 15 22.24 -12.61 -9.63
N THR A 16 22.17 -11.41 -9.06
CA THR A 16 21.22 -11.16 -7.99
C THR A 16 19.88 -11.61 -8.55
N PHE A 17 19.23 -12.57 -7.89
CA PHE A 17 17.80 -12.77 -8.05
C PHE A 17 17.18 -11.38 -8.11
N ALA A 18 16.73 -10.97 -9.29
CA ALA A 18 16.03 -9.72 -9.44
C ALA A 18 14.73 -9.97 -8.67
N LYS A 19 14.74 -9.65 -7.36
CA LYS A 19 13.51 -9.62 -6.58
C LYS A 19 12.56 -8.75 -7.36
N SER A 20 11.32 -9.21 -7.58
CA SER A 20 10.40 -8.41 -8.36
C SER A 20 10.29 -7.04 -7.67
N GLN A 21 10.29 -6.01 -8.49
CA GLN A 21 10.30 -4.63 -8.00
C GLN A 21 8.91 -4.18 -7.55
N HIS A 22 7.95 -5.10 -7.53
CA HIS A 22 6.57 -4.87 -7.13
C HIS A 22 6.32 -5.48 -5.76
N ALA A 23 5.29 -4.96 -5.12
CA ALA A 23 4.71 -5.64 -3.98
C ALA A 23 3.27 -5.22 -3.76
N PHE A 24 2.55 -6.09 -3.07
CA PHE A 24 1.18 -5.86 -2.66
C PHE A 24 1.02 -6.19 -1.18
N SER A 25 0.06 -5.55 -0.53
CA SER A 25 -0.33 -5.84 0.85
C SER A 25 -1.78 -6.27 0.90
N LEU A 26 -2.10 -7.16 1.81
CA LEU A 26 -3.44 -7.70 2.00
C LEU A 26 -4.13 -7.02 3.19
N SER A 27 -5.44 -6.81 3.09
CA SER A 27 -6.26 -6.21 4.15
C SER A 27 -7.25 -7.22 4.74
N GLY A 28 -7.56 -7.07 6.03
CA GLY A 28 -8.63 -7.81 6.69
C GLY A 28 -8.98 -7.29 8.09
N PRO A 29 -9.81 -8.02 8.86
CA PRO A 29 -10.19 -7.67 10.23
C PRO A 29 -8.99 -7.61 11.16
N LEU A 30 -8.92 -6.59 12.02
CA LEU A 30 -7.77 -6.40 12.90
C LEU A 30 -7.52 -7.62 13.81
N ALA A 31 -6.31 -8.16 13.75
CA ALA A 31 -5.87 -9.18 14.68
C ALA A 31 -5.77 -8.58 16.11
N PRO A 32 -5.86 -9.40 17.19
CA PRO A 32 -5.86 -8.88 18.57
C PRO A 32 -4.67 -8.00 18.95
N TRP A 33 -3.54 -8.17 18.27
CA TRP A 33 -2.33 -7.40 18.50
C TRP A 33 -2.28 -6.09 17.69
N GLN A 34 -3.10 -5.95 16.65
CA GLN A 34 -3.17 -4.75 15.79
C GLN A 34 -3.99 -3.66 16.50
N THR A 35 -3.36 -3.03 17.49
CA THR A 35 -4.00 -2.01 18.34
C THR A 35 -3.74 -0.59 17.85
N ALA A 36 -4.58 0.35 18.28
CA ALA A 36 -4.39 1.79 18.06
C ALA A 36 -3.03 2.28 18.53
N ALA A 37 -2.51 1.75 19.64
CA ALA A 37 -1.19 2.11 20.17
C ALA A 37 -0.03 1.75 19.23
N LEU A 38 -0.21 0.79 18.33
CA LEU A 38 0.77 0.39 17.30
C LEU A 38 0.45 0.99 15.92
N GLY A 39 -0.48 1.94 15.83
CA GLY A 39 -0.83 2.64 14.59
C GLY A 39 -1.89 1.94 13.72
N TYR A 40 -2.57 0.91 14.24
CA TYR A 40 -3.68 0.24 13.54
C TYR A 40 -5.03 0.75 14.04
N ALA A 41 -5.95 1.13 13.14
CA ALA A 41 -7.20 1.82 13.49
C ALA A 41 -7.02 2.98 14.49
N ALA A 42 -5.86 3.62 14.45
CA ALA A 42 -5.61 4.85 15.18
C ALA A 42 -6.47 5.98 14.57
N PRO A 43 -6.86 7.03 15.32
CA PRO A 43 -7.70 8.13 14.82
C PRO A 43 -6.98 9.07 13.84
N ILE A 44 -6.01 8.54 13.09
CA ILE A 44 -5.35 9.18 11.96
C ILE A 44 -6.00 8.73 10.64
N PRO A 45 -5.92 9.51 9.55
CA PRO A 45 -6.52 9.15 8.27
C PRO A 45 -6.06 7.79 7.73
N ASN A 46 -6.93 7.08 7.01
CA ASN A 46 -6.66 5.83 6.27
C ASN A 46 -6.37 4.57 7.10
N THR A 47 -6.57 4.58 8.42
CA THR A 47 -6.22 3.46 9.32
C THR A 47 -7.39 2.56 9.71
N ASN A 48 -8.63 2.99 9.42
CA ASN A 48 -9.85 2.36 9.95
C ASN A 48 -10.48 1.34 9.01
N PHE A 49 -9.82 0.97 7.91
CA PHE A 49 -10.37 0.07 6.89
C PHE A 49 -9.91 -1.39 7.03
N GLY A 50 -9.31 -1.73 8.17
CA GLY A 50 -8.73 -3.06 8.43
C GLY A 50 -7.26 -2.98 8.79
N GLY A 51 -6.66 -4.16 9.00
CA GLY A 51 -5.25 -4.35 9.26
C GLY A 51 -4.59 -5.23 8.20
N PRO A 52 -3.25 -5.18 8.10
CA PRO A 52 -2.53 -6.01 7.17
C PRO A 52 -2.62 -7.49 7.52
N MET A 53 -2.74 -8.36 6.51
CA MET A 53 -2.83 -9.82 6.64
C MET A 53 -1.57 -10.55 6.18
N ASN A 54 -1.45 -11.84 6.52
CA ASN A 54 -0.50 -12.72 5.83
C ASN A 54 -1.15 -13.26 4.56
N LEU A 55 -0.34 -13.87 3.71
CA LEU A 55 -0.83 -14.83 2.72
C LEU A 55 -1.63 -15.94 3.44
N ASP A 56 -2.66 -16.43 2.77
CA ASP A 56 -3.65 -17.40 3.27
C ASP A 56 -4.54 -16.89 4.42
N GLU A 57 -4.41 -15.62 4.82
CA GLU A 57 -5.28 -14.93 5.77
C GLU A 57 -6.10 -13.82 5.07
N GLU A 58 -6.40 -13.96 3.78
CA GLU A 58 -7.07 -12.94 2.98
C GLU A 58 -8.55 -12.78 3.35
N TYR A 59 -9.00 -11.53 3.45
CA TYR A 59 -10.41 -11.19 3.62
C TYR A 59 -10.87 -10.33 2.45
N ARG A 60 -11.69 -10.92 1.59
CA ARG A 60 -12.23 -10.26 0.40
C ARG A 60 -13.68 -10.68 0.15
N TRP A 61 -14.41 -9.83 -0.57
CA TRP A 61 -15.68 -10.25 -1.15
C TRP A 61 -15.47 -11.45 -2.08
N ASN A 62 -16.20 -12.52 -1.81
CA ASN A 62 -16.16 -13.76 -2.59
C ASN A 62 -17.35 -13.89 -3.56
N VAL A 63 -18.13 -12.82 -3.73
CA VAL A 63 -19.28 -12.76 -4.63
C VAL A 63 -18.95 -11.90 -5.84
N PRO A 64 -19.31 -12.32 -7.07
CA PRO A 64 -18.99 -11.59 -8.29
C PRO A 64 -19.88 -10.35 -8.49
N THR A 65 -21.06 -10.30 -7.85
CA THR A 65 -22.00 -9.19 -7.95
C THR A 65 -22.29 -8.65 -6.57
N VAL A 66 -22.04 -7.35 -6.39
CA VAL A 66 -22.34 -6.62 -5.16
C VAL A 66 -23.49 -5.67 -5.43
N HIS A 67 -24.57 -5.79 -4.66
CA HIS A 67 -25.67 -4.85 -4.68
C HIS A 67 -25.46 -3.77 -3.61
N TYR A 68 -25.59 -2.51 -3.99
CA TYR A 68 -25.43 -1.36 -3.10
C TYR A 68 -26.58 -0.37 -3.32
N GLY A 69 -26.67 0.61 -2.43
CA GLY A 69 -27.63 1.70 -2.53
C GLY A 69 -27.18 2.91 -1.72
N PHE A 70 -27.78 4.06 -2.02
CA PHE A 70 -27.51 5.31 -1.31
C PHE A 70 -28.58 5.56 -0.25
N THR A 71 -28.14 5.89 0.96
CA THR A 71 -29.06 6.29 2.04
C THR A 71 -29.63 7.68 1.77
N ALA A 72 -30.80 7.99 2.35
CA ALA A 72 -31.40 9.31 2.24
C ALA A 72 -30.46 10.43 2.74
N ASP A 73 -29.74 10.19 3.84
CA ASP A 73 -28.78 11.15 4.38
C ASP A 73 -27.62 11.45 3.42
N PHE A 74 -27.09 10.41 2.76
CA PHE A 74 -26.04 10.59 1.77
C PHE A 74 -26.53 11.43 0.58
N LEU A 75 -27.73 11.11 0.07
CA LEU A 75 -28.34 11.85 -1.05
C LEU A 75 -28.70 13.28 -0.66
N ASN A 76 -29.13 13.52 0.58
CA ASN A 76 -29.42 14.88 1.07
C ASN A 76 -28.16 15.74 1.19
N PHE A 77 -27.02 15.14 1.60
CA PHE A 77 -25.77 15.88 1.78
C PHE A 77 -24.99 16.07 0.48
N PHE A 78 -24.76 14.99 -0.29
CA PHE A 78 -23.95 15.03 -1.50
C PHE A 78 -24.76 15.17 -2.79
N GLY A 79 -26.08 14.95 -2.74
CA GLY A 79 -26.94 15.01 -3.90
C GLY A 79 -26.68 13.89 -4.92
N VAL A 80 -27.33 14.04 -6.07
CA VAL A 80 -27.15 13.15 -7.23
C VAL A 80 -25.70 13.16 -7.70
N ARG A 81 -25.03 14.33 -7.67
CA ARG A 81 -23.62 14.45 -8.05
C ARG A 81 -22.69 13.58 -7.20
N GLY A 82 -22.96 13.47 -5.89
CA GLY A 82 -22.22 12.58 -5.02
C GLY A 82 -22.36 11.12 -5.44
N ALA A 83 -23.59 10.69 -5.73
CA ALA A 83 -23.86 9.35 -6.22
C ALA A 83 -23.13 9.08 -7.54
N GLU A 84 -23.17 10.02 -8.50
CA GLU A 84 -22.43 9.91 -9.76
C GLU A 84 -20.92 9.74 -9.58
N GLU A 85 -20.30 10.38 -8.58
CA GLU A 85 -18.86 10.18 -8.30
C GLU A 85 -18.57 8.78 -7.70
N ILE A 86 -19.51 8.20 -6.93
CA ILE A 86 -19.41 6.82 -6.47
C ILE A 86 -19.56 5.85 -7.64
N GLU A 87 -20.52 6.08 -8.54
CA GLU A 87 -20.71 5.29 -9.77
C GLU A 87 -19.44 5.29 -10.62
N LYS A 88 -18.77 6.44 -10.78
CA LYS A 88 -17.48 6.52 -11.48
C LYS A 88 -16.37 5.72 -10.80
N ALA A 89 -16.37 5.61 -9.47
CA ALA A 89 -15.39 4.79 -8.77
C ALA A 89 -15.64 3.30 -9.01
N ILE A 90 -16.90 2.88 -9.02
CA ILE A 90 -17.32 1.50 -9.33
C ILE A 90 -17.00 1.16 -10.80
N ALA A 91 -17.29 2.08 -11.72
CA ALA A 91 -16.97 1.92 -13.13
C ALA A 91 -15.47 1.68 -13.37
N VAL A 92 -14.57 2.39 -12.65
CA VAL A 92 -13.12 2.14 -12.76
C VAL A 92 -12.75 0.68 -12.50
N LEU A 93 -13.43 0.00 -11.58
CA LEU A 93 -13.18 -1.41 -11.28
C LEU A 93 -13.88 -2.35 -12.28
N ASN A 94 -15.10 -2.02 -12.69
CA ASN A 94 -15.89 -2.83 -13.62
C ASN A 94 -15.38 -2.74 -15.08
N ASP A 95 -14.71 -1.64 -15.44
CA ASP A 95 -14.11 -1.43 -16.76
C ASP A 95 -12.75 -2.14 -16.90
N LEU A 96 -12.21 -2.72 -15.82
CA LEU A 96 -11.02 -3.56 -15.90
C LEU A 96 -11.32 -4.84 -16.72
N PRO A 97 -10.38 -5.31 -17.55
CA PRO A 97 -10.52 -6.61 -18.16
C PRO A 97 -10.48 -7.71 -17.08
N GLU A 98 -10.86 -8.93 -17.49
CA GLU A 98 -10.64 -10.11 -16.64
C GLU A 98 -9.18 -10.15 -16.19
N ALA A 99 -8.94 -10.51 -14.93
CA ALA A 99 -7.61 -10.46 -14.33
C ALA A 99 -6.55 -11.23 -15.13
N ASP A 100 -6.93 -12.35 -15.75
CA ASP A 100 -6.06 -13.19 -16.59
C ASP A 100 -5.63 -12.48 -17.90
N ASN A 101 -6.35 -11.45 -18.32
CA ASN A 101 -6.12 -10.68 -19.55
C ASN A 101 -5.59 -9.26 -19.26
N ILE A 102 -5.39 -8.89 -18.00
CA ILE A 102 -4.83 -7.58 -17.63
C ILE A 102 -3.34 -7.57 -17.96
N ASN A 103 -2.93 -6.59 -18.76
CA ASN A 103 -1.53 -6.18 -18.83
C ASN A 103 -1.28 -5.06 -17.81
N ILE A 104 -0.50 -5.35 -16.77
CA ILE A 104 -0.25 -4.40 -15.66
C ILE A 104 0.50 -3.16 -16.16
N ASP A 105 1.32 -3.29 -17.21
CA ASP A 105 2.09 -2.19 -17.80
C ASP A 105 1.22 -1.12 -18.48
N ASP A 106 -0.05 -1.44 -18.78
CA ASP A 106 -1.00 -0.47 -19.36
C ASP A 106 -1.53 0.51 -18.31
N TYR A 107 -1.26 0.28 -17.03
CA TYR A 107 -1.76 1.08 -15.92
C TYR A 107 -0.65 1.91 -15.26
N PRO A 108 -0.96 3.16 -14.86
CA PRO A 108 0.00 3.96 -14.11
C PRO A 108 0.25 3.32 -12.73
N LEU A 109 1.53 3.14 -12.40
CA LEU A 109 1.96 2.59 -11.10
C LEU A 109 1.77 3.57 -9.94
N GLU A 110 1.40 4.82 -10.23
CA GLU A 110 1.17 5.86 -9.23
C GLU A 110 -0.07 6.71 -9.52
N SER A 111 -0.74 7.11 -8.44
CA SER A 111 -1.83 8.08 -8.47
C SER A 111 -1.26 9.48 -8.79
N LEU A 112 -1.53 9.94 -10.00
CA LEU A 112 -1.01 11.20 -10.52
C LEU A 112 -1.52 12.41 -9.69
N ARG A 113 -0.57 12.99 -8.95
CA ARG A 113 -0.57 14.35 -8.37
C ARG A 113 -1.44 14.57 -7.12
N VAL A 114 -0.77 14.88 -6.01
CA VAL A 114 -1.41 15.43 -4.81
C VAL A 114 -2.00 16.81 -5.11
N ASN A 115 -3.29 16.98 -4.83
CA ASN A 115 -3.92 18.30 -4.88
C ASN A 115 -3.66 19.05 -3.56
N HIS A 116 -2.60 19.85 -3.52
CA HIS A 116 -2.21 20.61 -2.33
C HIS A 116 -3.29 21.59 -1.83
N ARG A 117 -4.18 22.08 -2.71
CA ARG A 117 -5.30 22.93 -2.29
C ARG A 117 -6.35 22.13 -1.52
N ALA A 118 -6.69 20.93 -2.01
CA ALA A 118 -7.59 20.03 -1.29
C ALA A 118 -6.96 19.58 0.05
N GLN A 119 -5.66 19.27 0.05
CA GLN A 119 -4.89 18.94 1.25
C GLN A 119 -4.92 20.07 2.29
N ALA A 120 -4.67 21.32 1.89
CA ALA A 120 -4.69 22.48 2.79
C ALA A 120 -6.08 22.76 3.37
N LEU A 121 -7.15 22.41 2.65
CA LEU A 121 -8.52 22.55 3.11
C LEU A 121 -9.04 21.32 3.88
N GLY A 122 -8.24 20.26 3.97
CA GLY A 122 -8.66 18.99 4.58
C GLY A 122 -9.82 18.31 3.86
N ILE A 123 -10.01 18.58 2.56
CA ILE A 123 -11.12 18.04 1.78
C ILE A 123 -10.67 16.73 1.12
N ILE A 124 -11.50 15.70 1.24
CA ILE A 124 -11.32 14.40 0.59
C ILE A 124 -12.23 14.31 -0.62
N ASP A 125 -11.70 13.78 -1.72
CA ASP A 125 -12.48 13.51 -2.93
C ASP A 125 -13.30 12.21 -2.80
N ILE A 126 -14.58 12.30 -3.16
CA ILE A 126 -15.55 11.21 -2.95
C ILE A 126 -15.19 9.99 -3.81
N LYS A 127 -14.80 10.21 -5.08
CA LYS A 127 -14.47 9.13 -6.02
C LYS A 127 -13.27 8.32 -5.51
N THR A 128 -12.16 9.00 -5.21
CA THR A 128 -10.93 8.34 -4.71
C THR A 128 -11.14 7.66 -3.36
N ARG A 129 -11.95 8.25 -2.47
CA ARG A 129 -12.32 7.62 -1.20
C ARG A 129 -13.17 6.37 -1.38
N ALA A 130 -14.14 6.41 -2.29
CA ALA A 130 -14.96 5.24 -2.60
C ALA A 130 -14.12 4.13 -3.22
N LEU A 131 -13.24 4.46 -4.16
CA LEU A 131 -12.30 3.51 -4.76
C LEU A 131 -11.42 2.85 -3.69
N GLN A 132 -10.86 3.62 -2.76
CA GLN A 132 -10.08 3.10 -1.63
C GLN A 132 -10.89 2.09 -0.79
N ILE A 133 -12.15 2.41 -0.48
CA ILE A 133 -13.02 1.52 0.31
C ILE A 133 -13.31 0.23 -0.46
N LEU A 134 -13.61 0.34 -1.75
CA LEU A 134 -13.88 -0.82 -2.62
C LEU A 134 -12.64 -1.72 -2.75
N THR A 135 -11.46 -1.16 -3.02
CA THR A 135 -10.21 -1.94 -3.10
C THR A 135 -9.86 -2.60 -1.76
N THR A 136 -10.12 -1.91 -0.65
CA THR A 136 -9.93 -2.51 0.67
C THR A 136 -10.92 -3.65 0.94
N SER A 137 -12.16 -3.53 0.47
CA SER A 137 -13.18 -4.58 0.58
C SER A 137 -12.89 -5.79 -0.32
N MET A 138 -12.11 -5.59 -1.39
CA MET A 138 -11.52 -6.66 -2.19
C MET A 138 -10.27 -7.30 -1.55
N GLY A 139 -9.88 -6.87 -0.35
CA GLY A 139 -8.80 -7.45 0.43
C GLY A 139 -7.43 -6.86 0.16
N LEU A 140 -7.34 -5.70 -0.50
CA LEU A 140 -6.06 -5.02 -0.78
C LEU A 140 -5.79 -3.90 0.23
N ALA A 141 -4.55 -3.80 0.67
CA ALA A 141 -4.06 -2.76 1.57
C ALA A 141 -2.99 -1.90 0.89
N ASP A 142 -2.69 -0.75 1.48
CA ASP A 142 -1.63 0.15 0.99
C ASP A 142 -0.24 -0.52 1.14
N PRO A 143 0.45 -0.85 0.03
CA PRO A 143 1.74 -1.53 0.07
C PRO A 143 2.87 -0.66 0.63
N ILE A 144 2.78 0.67 0.49
CA ILE A 144 3.78 1.59 1.04
C ILE A 144 3.64 1.65 2.56
N ARG A 145 2.40 1.75 3.04
CA ARG A 145 2.14 1.82 4.48
C ARG A 145 2.52 0.53 5.21
N TYR A 146 2.37 -0.62 4.56
CA TYR A 146 2.60 -1.92 5.19
C TYR A 146 3.88 -2.62 4.73
N ALA A 147 4.76 -1.92 4.01
CA ALA A 147 6.13 -2.36 3.74
C ALA A 147 6.84 -2.77 5.03
N TYR A 148 6.83 -1.90 6.04
CA TYR A 148 7.18 -2.22 7.42
C TYR A 148 6.09 -1.71 8.37
N THR A 149 5.78 -2.50 9.39
CA THR A 149 4.77 -2.18 10.40
C THR A 149 5.15 -2.72 11.78
N LEU A 150 4.64 -2.10 12.84
CA LEU A 150 4.94 -2.52 14.20
C LEU A 150 4.11 -3.75 14.59
N ARG A 151 4.77 -4.84 14.98
CA ARG A 151 4.15 -6.05 15.52
C ARG A 151 3.99 -6.00 17.04
N ASN A 152 4.92 -5.34 17.72
CA ASN A 152 4.91 -5.19 19.17
C ASN A 152 5.71 -3.96 19.62
N ARG A 153 5.39 -3.47 20.81
CA ARG A 153 6.09 -2.40 21.53
C ARG A 153 6.11 -2.76 23.01
N TRP A 154 7.28 -2.73 23.64
CA TRP A 154 7.40 -2.97 25.08
C TRP A 154 8.51 -2.12 25.69
N VAL A 155 8.49 -1.96 27.00
CA VAL A 155 9.52 -1.25 27.76
C VAL A 155 10.23 -2.26 28.64
N ASP A 156 11.55 -2.32 28.52
CA ASP A 156 12.41 -3.13 29.39
C ASP A 156 13.56 -2.25 29.92
N ASN A 157 13.79 -2.25 31.23
CA ASN A 157 14.78 -1.39 31.89
C ASN A 157 14.72 0.09 31.46
N ASN A 158 13.53 0.67 31.36
CA ASN A 158 13.28 2.04 30.86
C ASN A 158 13.74 2.31 29.42
N ILE A 159 14.04 1.27 28.64
CA ILE A 159 14.33 1.35 27.21
C ILE A 159 13.10 0.85 26.45
N THR A 160 12.61 1.67 25.52
CA THR A 160 11.49 1.27 24.66
C THR A 160 12.02 0.46 23.49
N ASN A 161 11.44 -0.71 23.28
CA ASN A 161 11.81 -1.67 22.26
C ASN A 161 10.63 -1.93 21.33
N TYR A 162 10.96 -2.28 20.08
CA TYR A 162 9.98 -2.48 19.01
C TYR A 162 10.27 -3.76 18.26
N HIS A 163 9.21 -4.46 17.89
CA HIS A 163 9.28 -5.55 16.92
C HIS A 163 8.65 -5.06 15.63
N VAL A 164 9.47 -4.89 14.60
CA VAL A 164 9.02 -4.49 13.26
C VAL A 164 8.90 -5.72 12.39
N THR A 165 7.80 -5.83 11.65
CA THR A 165 7.53 -6.90 10.70
C THR A 165 7.16 -6.28 9.35
N MET A 166 7.26 -7.08 8.30
CA MET A 166 6.77 -6.72 6.97
C MET A 166 5.40 -7.33 6.74
N ARG A 167 4.58 -6.67 5.93
CA ARG A 167 3.24 -7.12 5.54
C ARG A 167 2.95 -6.88 4.06
N ASN A 168 4.02 -6.80 3.30
CA ASN A 168 4.05 -6.52 1.88
C ASN A 168 4.79 -7.66 1.20
N PHE A 169 4.23 -8.18 0.12
CA PHE A 169 4.64 -9.42 -0.53
C PHE A 169 5.01 -9.19 -1.98
N ASP A 170 6.06 -9.88 -2.45
CA ASP A 170 6.39 -9.95 -3.88
C ASP A 170 5.31 -10.77 -4.60
N PRO A 171 4.62 -10.24 -5.64
CA PRO A 171 3.61 -11.00 -6.40
C PRO A 171 4.15 -12.24 -7.10
N GLU A 172 5.46 -12.33 -7.36
CA GLU A 172 6.05 -13.49 -8.03
C GLU A 172 6.54 -14.53 -7.03
N SER A 173 7.33 -14.11 -6.03
CA SER A 173 7.96 -15.03 -5.08
C SER A 173 7.12 -15.33 -3.86
N TRP A 174 6.11 -14.50 -3.56
CA TRP A 174 5.29 -14.57 -2.35
C TRP A 174 6.05 -14.32 -1.04
N ASP A 175 7.32 -13.90 -1.13
CA ASP A 175 8.12 -13.52 0.04
C ASP A 175 7.87 -12.07 0.43
N TYR A 176 8.25 -11.73 1.66
CA TYR A 176 8.25 -10.33 2.10
C TYR A 176 9.16 -9.46 1.22
N SER A 177 8.61 -8.34 0.76
CA SER A 177 9.31 -7.40 -0.12
C SER A 177 9.23 -5.95 0.37
N PRO A 178 10.37 -5.24 0.46
CA PRO A 178 10.41 -3.82 0.78
C PRO A 178 10.29 -2.94 -0.48
N PHE A 179 10.20 -3.54 -1.66
CA PHE A 179 10.05 -2.83 -2.92
C PHE A 179 8.57 -2.57 -3.20
N VAL A 180 8.23 -1.36 -3.63
CA VAL A 180 6.90 -1.03 -4.15
C VAL A 180 7.10 -0.29 -5.46
N ASN A 181 6.67 -0.89 -6.57
CA ASN A 181 6.71 -0.31 -7.92
C ASN A 181 8.07 0.29 -8.33
N GLY A 182 9.18 -0.40 -8.05
CA GLY A 182 10.54 0.07 -8.37
C GLY A 182 11.26 0.78 -7.24
N THR A 183 10.52 1.26 -6.24
CA THR A 183 11.06 2.05 -5.14
C THR A 183 11.36 1.16 -3.93
N LEU A 184 12.59 1.23 -3.42
CA LEU A 184 12.99 0.55 -2.19
C LEU A 184 12.60 1.39 -0.97
N TYR A 185 11.83 0.81 -0.06
CA TYR A 185 11.46 1.45 1.21
C TYR A 185 12.32 0.96 2.37
N THR A 186 12.55 1.86 3.31
CA THR A 186 13.04 1.59 4.66
C THR A 186 12.06 2.19 5.67
N TYR A 187 12.33 2.03 6.97
CA TYR A 187 11.46 2.56 8.00
C TYR A 187 12.22 3.31 9.09
N GLN A 188 11.53 4.27 9.70
CA GLN A 188 11.88 4.87 10.98
C GLN A 188 10.74 4.65 11.97
N VAL A 189 11.05 4.17 13.18
CA VAL A 189 10.05 4.10 14.25
C VAL A 189 9.89 5.49 14.85
N ILE A 190 8.65 5.98 14.89
CA ILE A 190 8.28 7.24 15.55
C ILE A 190 7.38 6.92 16.73
N ASP A 191 7.81 7.33 17.92
CA ASP A 191 7.10 7.11 19.17
C ASP A 191 7.49 8.19 20.21
N PRO A 192 6.55 9.03 20.67
CA PRO A 192 5.15 9.09 20.26
C PRO A 192 4.96 9.91 18.98
N PHE A 193 4.09 9.46 18.08
CA PHE A 193 3.46 10.25 17.03
C PHE A 193 1.99 10.45 17.41
N GLU A 194 1.58 11.64 17.82
CA GLU A 194 0.19 11.90 18.26
C GLU A 194 -0.34 10.91 19.31
N GLY A 195 0.54 10.38 20.18
CA GLY A 195 0.19 9.42 21.23
C GLY A 195 0.18 7.95 20.80
N ILE A 196 0.59 7.63 19.56
CA ILE A 196 0.76 6.26 19.04
C ILE A 196 2.21 5.99 18.66
N ALA A 197 2.57 4.72 18.51
CA ALA A 197 3.82 4.30 17.87
C ALA A 197 3.54 3.81 16.45
N LEU A 198 4.39 4.19 15.49
CA LEU A 198 4.28 3.71 14.11
C LEU A 198 5.63 3.53 13.45
N ALA A 199 5.69 2.64 12.45
CA ALA A 199 6.80 2.54 11.52
C ALA A 199 6.49 3.43 10.31
N LEU A 200 7.21 4.55 10.17
CA LEU A 200 7.07 5.45 9.03
C LEU A 200 7.94 4.92 7.90
N ASN A 201 7.30 4.46 6.83
CA ASN A 201 7.99 3.99 5.63
C ASN A 201 8.44 5.17 4.77
N THR A 202 9.71 5.21 4.43
CA THR A 202 10.32 6.23 3.58
C THR A 202 11.13 5.57 2.47
N ALA A 203 11.19 6.20 1.30
CA ALA A 203 12.04 5.73 0.23
C ALA A 203 13.52 5.85 0.65
N VAL A 204 14.31 4.81 0.35
CA VAL A 204 15.76 4.82 0.62
C VAL A 204 16.45 5.87 -0.24
N ASP A 205 16.03 6.02 -1.49
CA ASP A 205 16.42 7.12 -2.34
C ASP A 205 15.49 8.32 -2.07
N PRO A 206 16.01 9.45 -1.55
CA PRO A 206 15.19 10.62 -1.30
C PRO A 206 14.55 11.16 -2.58
N LEU A 207 15.16 10.93 -3.75
CA LEU A 207 14.59 11.36 -5.02
C LEU A 207 13.34 10.55 -5.36
N ASP A 208 13.28 9.25 -5.05
CA ASP A 208 12.10 8.43 -5.32
C ASP A 208 10.86 8.92 -4.53
N GLN A 209 11.08 9.59 -3.40
CA GLN A 209 10.00 10.23 -2.63
C GLN A 209 9.40 11.45 -3.36
N PHE A 210 10.20 12.17 -4.15
CA PHE A 210 9.77 13.39 -4.86
C PHE A 210 9.57 13.19 -6.36
N PHE A 211 10.19 12.15 -6.92
CA PHE A 211 10.34 11.79 -8.32
C PHE A 211 10.38 10.27 -8.43
N ALA A 212 9.22 9.63 -8.43
CA ALA A 212 9.14 8.21 -8.71
C ALA A 212 9.86 7.85 -10.02
N ARG A 213 10.63 6.76 -10.01
CA ARG A 213 11.49 6.33 -11.13
C ARG A 213 10.75 6.11 -12.44
N THR A 214 9.44 5.95 -12.40
CA THR A 214 8.59 5.65 -13.55
C THR A 214 7.90 6.88 -14.14
N ARG A 215 8.27 8.10 -13.71
CA ARG A 215 7.90 9.31 -14.44
C ARG A 215 8.42 9.19 -15.87
N PRO A 216 7.58 9.26 -16.91
CA PRO A 216 8.10 9.44 -18.26
C PRO A 216 8.96 10.70 -18.23
N VAL A 217 10.20 10.59 -18.71
CA VAL A 217 11.04 11.76 -18.97
C VAL A 217 10.29 12.56 -20.02
N SER A 218 9.60 13.61 -19.59
CA SER A 218 8.97 14.54 -20.53
C SER A 218 10.09 15.22 -21.31
N ALA A 219 10.16 14.93 -22.61
CA ALA A 219 10.76 15.81 -23.60
C ALA A 219 9.81 17.00 -23.84
#